data_AF-A0A4Y2DFF9-F1
#
_entry.id   AF-A0A4Y2DFF9-F1
#
_cell.length_a   1.000
_cell.length_b   1.000
_cell.length_c   1.000
_cell.angle_alpha   90.00
_cell.angle_beta   90.00
_cell.angle_gamma   90.00
#
_symmetry.space_group_name_H-M   'P 1'
#
loop_
_entity.id
_entity.type
_entity.pdbx_description
1 polymer ?
#
loop_
_entity_poly.entity_id
_entity_poly.type
_entity_poly.pdbx_seq_one_letter_code
_entity_poly.pdbx_strand_id
1 'polypeptide(L)'
;MSNHPDQRITIYQIAELIGIDYPKAMAPTNLINGFKIIGIYPFNRNIFSEDEFLSSFVTDQPLTKTISNTITVKPNILTPEDIQAFPKVSLSKTGKSKGRKKGSSKILTSTPTKRQIEEEIQDRQLNKK
;
A
#
# COMPACT_ATOMS: atom_id res chain seq x y z
N MET A 1 -4.09 -4.49 -24.17
CA MET A 1 -4.52 -5.73 -23.49
C MET A 1 -5.42 -6.52 -24.44
N SER A 2 -4.84 -7.12 -25.49
CA SER A 2 -5.63 -7.60 -26.63
C SER A 2 -5.68 -9.13 -26.76
N ASN A 3 -4.85 -9.86 -26.02
CA ASN A 3 -4.68 -11.31 -26.24
C ASN A 3 -5.59 -12.20 -25.37
N HIS A 4 -6.24 -11.65 -24.34
CA HIS A 4 -7.15 -12.39 -23.45
C HIS A 4 -8.32 -11.50 -22.98
N PRO A 5 -9.25 -11.10 -23.88
CA PRO A 5 -10.44 -10.36 -23.47
C PRO A 5 -11.31 -11.20 -22.52
N ASP A 6 -11.90 -10.56 -21.52
CA ASP A 6 -12.82 -11.14 -20.52
C ASP A 6 -12.29 -12.28 -19.62
N GLN A 7 -10.99 -12.59 -19.70
CA GLN A 7 -10.35 -13.57 -18.82
C GLN A 7 -9.89 -12.90 -17.52
N ARG A 8 -10.40 -13.39 -16.38
CA ARG A 8 -9.96 -12.92 -15.05
C ARG A 8 -8.60 -13.50 -14.70
N ILE A 9 -7.65 -12.64 -14.36
CA ILE A 9 -6.36 -13.10 -13.85
C ILE A 9 -6.51 -13.61 -12.41
N THR A 10 -5.97 -14.80 -12.15
CA THR A 10 -5.96 -15.37 -10.79
C THR A 10 -4.74 -14.87 -10.01
N ILE A 11 -4.81 -14.92 -8.67
CA ILE A 11 -3.67 -14.59 -7.80
C ILE A 11 -2.43 -15.45 -8.09
N TYR A 12 -2.60 -16.66 -8.62
CA TYR A 12 -1.51 -17.56 -9.01
C TYR A 12 -0.81 -17.10 -10.28
N GLN A 13 -1.58 -16.69 -11.28
CA GLN A 13 -1.05 -16.15 -12.52
C GLN A 13 -0.31 -14.84 -12.24
N ILE A 14 -0.84 -13.99 -11.35
CA ILE A 14 -0.12 -12.79 -10.88
C ILE A 14 1.22 -13.18 -10.25
N ALA A 15 1.22 -14.16 -9.33
CA ALA A 15 2.45 -14.60 -8.68
C ALA A 15 3.48 -15.17 -9.67
N GLU A 16 3.03 -15.92 -10.69
CA GLU A 16 3.89 -16.47 -11.75
C GLU A 16 4.50 -15.38 -12.64
N LEU A 17 3.68 -14.42 -13.08
CA LEU A 17 4.15 -13.26 -13.85
C LEU A 17 5.18 -12.44 -13.06
N ILE A 18 4.86 -12.13 -11.80
CA ILE A 18 5.77 -11.40 -10.90
C ILE A 18 7.04 -12.21 -10.68
N GLY A 19 6.98 -13.53 -10.56
CA GLY A 19 8.16 -14.39 -10.39
C GLY A 19 9.19 -14.23 -11.52
N ILE A 20 8.74 -13.93 -12.74
CA ILE A 20 9.60 -13.71 -13.92
C ILE A 20 10.09 -12.27 -13.98
N ASP A 21 9.23 -11.30 -13.71
CA ASP A 21 9.53 -9.88 -13.91
C ASP A 21 10.24 -9.24 -12.73
N TYR A 22 9.96 -9.69 -11.50
CA TYR A 22 10.58 -9.18 -10.28
C TYR A 22 12.12 -9.26 -10.30
N PRO A 23 12.78 -10.40 -10.61
CA PRO A 23 14.24 -10.46 -10.67
C PRO A 23 14.82 -9.59 -11.79
N LYS A 24 14.07 -9.34 -12.87
CA LYS A 24 14.49 -8.44 -13.95
C LYS A 24 14.40 -6.98 -13.50
N ALA A 25 13.32 -6.61 -12.82
CA ALA A 25 13.11 -5.26 -12.30
C ALA A 25 14.15 -4.94 -11.21
N MET A 26 14.38 -5.88 -10.28
CA MET A 26 15.34 -5.77 -9.18
C MET A 26 16.78 -6.10 -9.60
N ALA A 27 17.12 -5.93 -10.87
CA ALA A 27 18.51 -6.02 -11.31
C ALA A 27 19.31 -4.83 -10.78
N PRO A 28 20.56 -5.03 -10.28
CA PRO A 28 21.39 -3.94 -9.78
C PRO A 28 21.56 -2.79 -10.77
N THR A 29 21.62 -3.10 -12.07
CA THR A 29 21.70 -2.12 -13.15
C THR A 29 20.51 -1.16 -13.17
N ASN A 30 19.30 -1.68 -13.00
CA ASN A 30 18.08 -0.89 -12.99
C ASN A 30 18.01 -0.03 -11.72
N LEU A 31 18.41 -0.59 -10.57
CA LEU A 31 18.46 0.14 -9.30
C LEU A 31 19.48 1.29 -9.34
N ILE A 32 20.70 1.02 -9.83
CA ILE A 32 21.76 2.04 -9.97
C ILE A 32 21.31 3.16 -10.91
N ASN A 33 20.68 2.82 -12.03
CA ASN A 33 20.14 3.83 -12.95
C ASN A 33 19.03 4.66 -12.28
N GLY A 34 18.15 4.01 -11.50
CA GLY A 34 17.14 4.71 -10.69
C GLY A 34 17.77 5.69 -9.71
N PHE A 35 18.79 5.26 -8.96
CA PHE A 35 19.52 6.11 -8.00
C PHE A 35 20.28 7.26 -8.67
N LYS A 36 20.76 7.06 -9.90
CA LYS A 36 21.44 8.09 -10.68
C LYS A 36 20.49 9.23 -11.05
N ILE A 37 19.26 8.92 -11.45
CA ILE A 37 18.25 9.92 -11.85
C ILE A 37 17.90 10.84 -10.69
N ILE A 38 17.76 10.30 -9.48
CA ILE A 38 17.44 11.07 -8.27
C ILE A 38 18.67 11.63 -7.54
N GLY A 39 19.87 11.44 -8.09
CA GLY A 39 21.11 11.96 -7.50
C GLY A 39 21.48 11.33 -6.15
N ILE A 40 20.98 10.14 -5.82
CA ILE A 40 21.41 9.39 -4.61
C ILE A 40 22.78 8.75 -4.87
N TYR A 41 22.96 8.11 -6.03
CA TYR A 41 24.22 7.47 -6.40
C TYR A 41 24.51 7.60 -7.92
N PRO A 42 25.63 8.24 -8.31
CA PRO A 42 26.52 9.05 -7.47
C PRO A 42 25.75 10.24 -6.86
N PHE A 43 26.17 10.69 -5.68
CA PHE A 43 25.49 11.78 -5.00
C PHE A 43 25.58 13.08 -5.82
N ASN A 44 24.42 13.65 -6.17
CA ASN A 44 24.31 14.93 -6.86
C ASN A 44 23.16 15.74 -6.25
N ARG A 45 23.50 16.76 -5.47
CA ARG A 45 22.52 17.66 -4.85
C ARG A 45 21.77 18.53 -5.88
N ASN A 46 22.40 18.84 -7.01
CA ASN A 46 21.89 19.78 -7.99
C ASN A 46 21.18 19.06 -9.15
N ILE A 47 20.58 17.90 -8.87
CA ILE A 47 19.92 17.06 -9.86
C ILE A 47 18.53 17.58 -10.24
N PHE A 48 17.86 18.27 -9.31
CA PHE A 48 16.54 18.86 -9.49
C PHE A 48 16.65 20.35 -9.82
N SER A 49 15.80 20.84 -10.71
CA SER A 49 15.68 22.28 -11.02
C SER A 49 14.78 22.98 -9.99
N GLU A 50 14.94 24.29 -9.81
CA GLU A 50 14.10 25.10 -8.91
C GLU A 50 12.60 24.97 -9.23
N ASP A 51 12.24 24.79 -10.50
CA ASP A 51 10.84 24.61 -10.93
C ASP A 51 10.21 23.31 -10.38
N GLU A 52 11.00 22.27 -10.13
CA GLU A 52 10.52 21.00 -9.56
C GLU A 52 10.21 21.13 -8.06
N PHE A 53 10.73 22.17 -7.41
CA PHE A 53 10.44 22.53 -6.02
C PHE A 53 9.22 23.46 -5.89
N LEU A 54 8.53 23.83 -6.97
CA LEU A 54 7.39 24.76 -6.91
C LEU A 54 6.27 24.33 -5.94
N SER A 55 6.13 23.03 -5.70
CA SER A 55 5.12 22.51 -4.76
C SER A 55 5.50 22.71 -3.29
N SER A 56 6.79 22.90 -2.95
CA SER A 56 7.23 23.04 -1.55
C SER A 56 7.03 24.44 -0.98
N PHE A 57 6.83 25.46 -1.83
CA PHE A 57 6.64 26.85 -1.38
C PHE A 57 5.52 27.04 -0.35
N VAL A 58 4.47 26.20 -0.40
CA VAL A 58 3.35 26.25 0.55
C VAL A 58 3.76 25.77 1.95
N THR A 59 4.79 24.91 2.02
CA THR A 59 5.33 24.35 3.26
C THR A 59 6.59 25.04 3.76
N ASP A 60 7.10 26.03 3.02
CA ASP A 60 8.28 26.78 3.43
C ASP A 60 7.98 27.54 4.73
N GLN A 61 8.50 27.02 5.83
CA GLN A 61 8.43 27.70 7.11
C GLN A 61 9.56 28.73 7.15
N PRO A 62 9.28 29.99 7.53
CA PRO A 62 10.34 30.97 7.71
C PRO A 62 11.34 30.40 8.71
N LEU A 63 12.61 30.36 8.33
CA LEU A 63 13.68 29.88 9.20
C LEU A 63 13.60 30.71 10.49
N THR A 64 13.12 30.11 11.58
CA THR A 64 12.99 30.82 12.84
C THR A 64 14.38 31.22 13.26
N LYS A 65 14.70 32.51 13.15
CA LYS A 65 15.93 33.09 13.69
C LYS A 65 16.06 32.58 15.12
N THR A 66 17.20 31.99 15.46
CA THR A 66 17.53 31.54 16.81
C THR A 66 17.18 32.63 17.83
N ILE A 67 16.06 32.47 18.54
CA ILE A 67 15.69 33.36 19.65
C ILE A 67 16.38 32.77 20.88
N SER A 68 17.48 33.39 21.27
CA SER A 68 17.96 33.32 22.66
C SER A 68 16.93 34.02 23.55
N ASN A 69 16.21 33.29 24.42
CA ASN A 69 16.06 33.58 25.87
C ASN A 69 14.76 33.05 26.52
N THR A 70 15.01 32.44 27.70
CA THR A 70 14.20 32.39 28.94
C THR A 70 12.84 31.69 28.95
N ILE A 71 12.86 30.53 29.59
CA ILE A 71 11.77 29.75 30.15
C ILE A 71 10.90 30.63 31.08
N THR A 72 9.61 30.80 30.77
CA THR A 72 8.56 31.08 31.76
C THR A 72 7.41 30.11 31.54
N VAL A 73 7.45 28.97 32.24
CA VAL A 73 6.39 27.96 32.22
C VAL A 73 5.26 28.41 33.14
N LYS A 74 4.08 28.62 32.57
CA LYS A 74 2.81 27.98 32.99
C LYS A 74 1.72 28.32 31.97
N PRO A 75 1.52 27.49 30.94
CA PRO A 75 0.24 27.38 30.27
C PRO A 75 -0.51 26.16 30.80
N ASN A 76 -1.81 26.32 31.03
CA ASN A 76 -2.73 25.24 31.34
C ASN A 76 -2.87 24.37 30.07
N ILE A 77 -2.12 23.28 29.98
CA ILE A 77 -2.10 22.40 28.80
C ILE A 77 -3.33 21.50 28.88
N LEU A 78 -4.40 21.85 28.16
CA LEU A 78 -5.46 20.90 27.82
C LEU A 78 -4.88 19.90 26.81
N THR A 79 -4.85 18.61 27.14
CA THR A 79 -4.38 17.59 26.21
C THR A 79 -5.52 17.21 25.27
N PRO A 80 -5.25 16.83 24.01
CA PRO A 80 -6.29 16.34 23.10
C PRO A 80 -7.01 15.10 23.63
N GLU A 81 -6.44 14.42 24.64
CA GLU A 81 -7.08 13.33 25.39
C GLU A 81 -8.28 13.80 26.23
N ASP A 82 -8.31 15.06 26.67
CA ASP A 82 -9.41 15.62 27.47
C ASP A 82 -10.70 15.90 26.65
N ILE A 83 -10.63 15.90 25.31
CA ILE A 83 -11.75 16.32 24.42
C ILE A 83 -12.31 15.15 23.58
N GLN A 84 -11.69 13.97 23.59
CA GLN A 84 -12.18 12.85 22.77
C GLN A 84 -13.12 11.91 23.52
N ALA A 85 -14.43 12.16 23.40
CA ALA A 85 -15.42 11.12 23.69
C ALA A 85 -15.31 10.00 22.64
N PHE A 86 -15.01 8.77 23.09
CA PHE A 86 -14.95 7.60 22.19
C PHE A 86 -16.30 7.39 21.49
N PRO A 87 -16.32 7.16 20.17
CA PRO A 87 -17.53 6.77 19.48
C PRO A 87 -18.00 5.40 19.99
N LYS A 88 -19.07 5.38 20.79
CA LYS A 88 -19.73 4.13 21.22
C LYS A 88 -20.61 3.62 20.09
N VAL A 89 -20.08 2.68 19.32
CA VAL A 89 -20.89 1.91 18.36
C VAL A 89 -21.75 0.93 19.14
N SER A 90 -23.07 1.09 19.10
CA SER A 90 -23.99 0.07 19.60
C SER A 90 -23.86 -1.20 18.75
N LEU A 91 -23.62 -2.36 19.37
CA LEU A 91 -23.72 -3.65 18.70
C LEU A 91 -25.14 -3.81 18.15
N SER A 92 -25.28 -3.68 16.83
CA SER A 92 -26.56 -3.87 16.16
C SER A 92 -27.07 -5.30 16.36
N LYS A 93 -28.38 -5.41 16.60
CA LYS A 93 -29.08 -6.61 17.07
C LYS A 93 -28.86 -7.83 16.18
N THR A 94 -28.82 -8.96 16.88
CA THR A 94 -28.92 -10.34 16.39
C THR A 94 -30.02 -10.53 15.34
N GLY A 95 -29.62 -10.62 14.07
CA GLY A 95 -30.37 -11.34 13.05
C GLY A 95 -29.48 -12.49 12.57
N LYS A 96 -29.97 -13.74 12.62
CA LYS A 96 -29.32 -14.86 11.92
C LYS A 96 -29.45 -14.63 10.41
N SER A 97 -28.64 -13.73 9.86
CA SER A 97 -28.39 -13.73 8.43
C SER A 97 -27.82 -15.10 8.08
N LYS A 98 -28.36 -15.75 7.05
CA LYS A 98 -27.74 -16.94 6.45
C LYS A 98 -26.37 -16.49 5.93
N GLY A 99 -25.38 -16.55 6.81
CA GLY A 99 -24.04 -16.08 6.55
C GLY A 99 -23.46 -16.86 5.38
N ARG A 100 -22.57 -16.19 4.64
CA ARG A 100 -21.67 -16.85 3.69
C ARG A 100 -21.01 -18.04 4.41
N LYS A 101 -20.89 -19.18 3.71
CA LYS A 101 -20.15 -20.34 4.24
C LYS A 101 -18.79 -19.84 4.76
N LYS A 102 -18.50 -20.11 6.03
CA LYS A 102 -17.22 -19.75 6.63
C LYS A 102 -16.14 -20.56 5.92
N GLY A 103 -15.16 -19.87 5.33
CA GLY A 103 -13.96 -20.51 4.82
C GLY A 103 -13.05 -20.93 5.99
N SER A 104 -12.28 -21.99 5.79
CA SER A 104 -11.16 -22.35 6.67
C SER A 104 -9.92 -21.51 6.33
N SER A 105 -8.99 -21.34 7.28
CA SER A 105 -7.70 -20.69 6.98
C SER A 105 -6.94 -21.56 5.98
N LYS A 106 -6.57 -20.99 4.84
CA LYS A 106 -5.87 -21.71 3.78
C LYS A 106 -4.77 -20.82 3.21
N ILE A 107 -3.57 -21.38 3.10
CA ILE A 107 -2.46 -20.72 2.41
C ILE A 107 -2.77 -20.79 0.92
N LEU A 108 -3.31 -19.69 0.39
CA LEU A 108 -3.74 -19.64 -0.99
C LEU A 108 -2.59 -20.00 -1.94
N THR A 109 -1.35 -19.63 -1.65
CA THR A 109 -0.19 -19.93 -2.50
C THR A 109 0.30 -21.38 -2.47
N SER A 110 -0.28 -22.27 -1.65
CA SER A 110 0.15 -23.67 -1.59
C SER A 110 -0.36 -24.50 -2.77
N THR A 111 0.45 -25.47 -3.23
CA THR A 111 0.13 -26.37 -4.34
C THR A 111 -1.19 -27.16 -4.20
N PRO A 112 -1.56 -27.73 -3.03
CA PRO A 112 -2.86 -28.40 -2.89
C PRO A 112 -4.03 -27.42 -2.96
N THR A 113 -3.83 -26.19 -2.50
CA THR A 113 -4.85 -25.14 -2.52
C THR A 113 -5.13 -24.63 -3.93
N LYS A 114 -4.06 -24.43 -4.71
CA LYS A 114 -4.12 -24.03 -6.12
C LYS A 114 -4.93 -25.03 -6.95
N ARG A 115 -4.62 -26.33 -6.84
CA ARG A 115 -5.34 -27.40 -7.57
C ARG A 115 -6.83 -27.41 -7.26
N GLN A 116 -7.19 -27.36 -5.97
CA GLN A 116 -8.60 -27.34 -5.55
C GLN A 116 -9.36 -26.12 -6.09
N ILE A 117 -8.71 -24.95 -6.19
CA ILE A 117 -9.33 -23.74 -6.74
C ILE A 117 -9.47 -23.85 -8.27
N GLU A 118 -8.49 -24.41 -8.95
CA GLU A 118 -8.54 -24.65 -10.40
C GLU A 118 -9.65 -25.62 -10.78
N GLU A 119 -9.77 -26.74 -10.05
CA GLU A 119 -10.86 -27.71 -10.18
C GLU A 119 -12.22 -27.05 -9.94
N GLU A 120 -12.39 -26.30 -8.86
CA GLU A 120 -13.65 -25.59 -8.58
C GLU A 120 -14.02 -24.57 -9.68
N ILE A 121 -13.02 -23.89 -10.24
CA ILE A 121 -13.23 -22.97 -11.36
C ILE A 121 -13.70 -23.74 -12.61
N GLN A 122 -13.08 -24.89 -12.92
CA GLN A 122 -13.49 -25.72 -14.06
C GLN A 122 -14.89 -26.28 -13.89
N ASP A 123 -15.21 -26.84 -12.73
CA ASP A 123 -16.56 -27.34 -12.42
C ASP A 123 -17.61 -26.24 -12.53
N ARG A 124 -17.29 -25.02 -12.07
CA ARG A 124 -18.20 -23.87 -12.19
C ARG A 124 -18.40 -23.44 -13.63
N GLN A 125 -17.38 -23.57 -14.50
CA GLN A 125 -17.52 -23.29 -15.93
C GLN A 125 -18.37 -24.35 -16.62
N LEU A 126 -18.15 -25.64 -16.33
CA LEU A 126 -18.93 -26.75 -16.90
C LEU A 126 -20.41 -26.70 -16.48
N ASN A 127 -20.68 -26.31 -15.24
CA ASN A 127 -22.04 -26.19 -14.71
C ASN A 127 -22.74 -24.89 -15.10
N LYS A 128 -22.09 -24.01 -15.88
CA LYS A 128 -22.67 -22.77 -16.40
C LYS A 128 -23.44 -23.09 -17.69
N LYS A 129 -24.64 -23.66 -17.55
CA LYS A 129 -25.66 -23.72 -18.61
C LYS A 129 -26.55 -22.48 -18.54
#